data_AF-A0A183SVV0-F1
#
_entry.id   AF-A0A183SVV0-F1
#
_cell.length_a   1.000
_cell.length_b   1.000
_cell.length_c   1.000
_cell.angle_alpha   90.00
_cell.angle_beta   90.00
_cell.angle_gamma   90.00
#
_symmetry.space_group_name_H-M   'P 1'
#
loop_
_entity.id
_entity.type
_entity.pdbx_description
1 polymer ?
#
loop_
_entity_poly.entity_id
_entity_poly.type
_entity_poly.pdbx_seq_one_letter_code
_entity_poly.pdbx_strand_id
1 'polypeptide(L)'
;MLYRRVETYCSEPEDKVAELKYIRRVFRENGYPRNFVNRCMRKPDEQQNRTEPNYWRAIPYVKNVSEAVSRLLASLVVAVAHRPEAILRRQVLRPKDLLPRQEISGVVYRI
;
A
#
# COMPACT_ATOMS: atom_id res chain seq x y z
N MET A 1 5.23 10.25 14.37
CA MET A 1 5.53 11.65 14.00
C MET A 1 6.16 12.50 15.11
N LEU A 2 6.06 12.17 16.40
CA LEU A 2 7.07 12.61 17.40
C LEU A 2 7.45 11.42 18.30
N TYR A 3 6.43 10.66 18.72
CA TYR A 3 6.57 9.38 19.43
C TYR A 3 7.55 8.39 18.76
N ARG A 4 7.38 8.09 17.46
CA ARG A 4 8.29 7.20 16.70
C ARG A 4 9.75 7.68 16.66
N ARG A 5 10.01 8.97 16.88
CA ARG A 5 11.39 9.50 16.94
C ARG A 5 12.06 9.12 18.25
N VAL A 6 11.30 9.03 19.36
CA VAL A 6 11.84 8.55 20.64
C VAL A 6 12.35 7.12 20.52
N GLU A 7 11.67 6.28 19.74
CA GLU A 7 12.11 4.91 19.49
C GLU A 7 13.43 4.83 18.71
N THR A 8 13.68 5.76 17.77
CA THR A 8 14.90 5.79 16.95
C THR A 8 16.06 6.58 17.53
N TYR A 9 15.82 7.63 18.32
CA TYR A 9 16.88 8.52 18.82
C TYR A 9 17.30 8.25 20.26
N CYS A 10 16.41 7.79 21.13
CA CYS A 10 16.80 7.42 22.49
C CYS A 10 17.43 6.03 22.46
N SER A 11 18.61 5.88 23.05
CA SER A 11 19.31 4.59 23.11
C SER A 11 18.94 3.83 24.38
N GLU A 12 18.87 4.52 25.52
CA GLU A 12 18.55 3.91 26.82
C GLU A 12 17.03 3.78 27.05
N PRO A 13 16.58 2.67 27.67
CA PRO A 13 15.16 2.45 27.95
C PRO A 13 14.60 3.45 28.99
N GLU A 14 15.41 3.90 29.93
CA GLU A 14 15.03 4.89 30.95
C GLU A 14 14.70 6.25 30.32
N ASP A 15 15.56 6.71 29.41
CA ASP A 15 15.38 7.95 28.66
C ASP A 15 14.12 7.89 27.77
N LYS A 16 13.86 6.73 27.16
CA LYS A 16 12.61 6.52 26.40
C LYS A 16 11.39 6.74 27.29
N VAL A 17 11.37 6.18 28.49
CA VAL A 17 10.22 6.31 29.41
C VAL A 17 10.05 7.77 29.85
N ALA A 18 11.15 8.47 30.15
CA ALA A 18 11.14 9.88 30.53
C ALA A 18 10.59 10.77 29.39
N GLU A 19 11.09 10.57 28.17
CA GLU A 19 10.67 11.32 26.97
C GLU A 19 9.21 11.04 26.61
N LEU A 20 8.76 9.79 26.70
CA LEU A 20 7.36 9.45 26.45
C LEU A 20 6.41 10.12 27.46
N LYS A 21 6.84 10.23 28.73
CA LYS A 21 6.10 10.95 29.77
C LYS A 21 6.05 12.45 29.49
N TYR A 22 7.17 13.03 29.06
CA TYR A 22 7.25 14.43 28.62
C TYR A 22 6.28 14.72 27.47
N ILE A 23 6.35 13.93 26.39
CA ILE A 23 5.50 14.08 25.21
C ILE A 23 4.01 13.96 25.58
N ARG A 24 3.65 12.99 26.43
CA ARG A 24 2.26 12.82 26.87
C ARG A 24 1.74 14.04 27.63
N ARG A 25 2.58 14.66 28.45
CA ARG A 25 2.25 15.90 29.16
C ARG A 25 2.06 17.06 28.18
N VAL A 26 2.99 17.25 27.24
CA VAL A 26 2.91 18.29 26.21
C VAL A 26 1.61 18.17 25.41
N PHE A 27 1.25 16.97 24.94
CA PHE A 27 0.01 16.78 24.20
C PHE A 27 -1.24 17.10 25.04
N ARG A 28 -1.22 16.82 26.35
CA ARG A 28 -2.33 17.15 27.25
C ARG A 28 -2.46 18.66 27.44
N GLU A 29 -1.33 19.35 27.63
CA GLU A 29 -1.29 20.82 27.82
C GLU A 29 -1.71 21.57 26.55
N ASN A 30 -1.40 21.02 25.37
CA ASN A 30 -1.87 21.55 24.08
C ASN A 30 -3.33 21.19 23.77
N GLY A 31 -4.09 20.61 24.71
CA GLY A 31 -5.53 20.36 24.55
C GLY A 31 -5.89 19.19 23.63
N TYR A 32 -4.95 18.32 23.28
CA TYR A 32 -5.25 17.19 22.41
C TYR A 32 -6.11 16.13 23.12
N PRO A 33 -7.13 15.55 22.44
CA PRO A 33 -7.96 14.49 23.02
C PRO A 33 -7.13 13.28 23.45
N ARG A 34 -7.43 12.75 24.65
CA ARG A 34 -6.74 11.58 25.22
C ARG A 34 -6.75 10.35 24.30
N ASN A 35 -7.84 10.17 23.54
CA ASN A 35 -8.00 9.08 22.57
C ASN A 35 -6.98 9.15 21.43
N PHE A 36 -6.70 10.36 20.94
CA PHE A 36 -5.71 10.60 19.90
C PHE A 36 -4.30 10.28 20.41
N VAL A 37 -3.95 10.80 21.59
CA VAL A 37 -2.64 10.54 22.22
C VAL A 37 -2.44 9.04 22.47
N ASN A 38 -3.43 8.36 23.05
CA ASN A 38 -3.35 6.92 23.30
C ASN A 38 -3.23 6.13 21.99
N ARG A 39 -3.92 6.52 20.92
CA ARG A 39 -3.81 5.88 19.60
C ARG A 39 -2.40 6.03 19.02
N CYS A 40 -1.77 7.20 19.17
CA CYS A 40 -0.41 7.44 18.70
C CYS A 40 0.66 6.68 19.50
N MET A 41 0.36 6.31 20.76
CA MET A 41 1.24 5.54 21.64
C MET A 41 1.05 4.02 21.53
N ARG A 42 0.02 3.55 20.81
CA ARG A 42 -0.10 2.12 20.53
C ARG A 42 1.07 1.74 19.63
N LYS A 43 1.80 0.69 20.02
CA LYS A 43 2.65 -0.01 19.06
C LYS A 43 1.78 -0.37 17.85
N PRO A 44 2.30 -0.31 16.62
CA PRO A 44 1.62 -1.00 15.54
C PRO A 44 1.38 -2.41 16.05
N ASP A 45 0.11 -2.84 16.11
CA ASP A 45 -0.16 -4.22 16.47
C ASP A 45 0.75 -5.06 15.59
N GLU A 46 1.44 -6.03 16.19
CA GLU A 46 2.04 -7.16 15.47
C GLU A 46 0.94 -8.02 14.79
N GLN A 47 -0.17 -7.42 14.39
CA GLN A 47 -1.05 -7.86 13.31
C GLN A 47 -0.33 -7.81 11.94
N GLN A 48 0.99 -7.95 11.95
CA GLN A 48 1.85 -8.17 10.82
C GLN A 48 2.51 -9.56 10.91
N ASN A 49 1.88 -10.51 11.62
CA ASN A 49 1.69 -11.86 11.07
C ASN A 49 0.65 -11.82 9.92
N ARG A 50 0.72 -10.81 9.04
CA ARG A 50 0.20 -10.97 7.70
C ARG A 50 1.21 -11.88 7.06
N THR A 51 0.92 -13.18 7.06
CA THR A 51 1.65 -14.17 6.30
C THR A 51 1.97 -13.54 4.95
N GLU A 52 3.25 -13.25 4.73
CA GLU A 52 3.71 -12.75 3.44
C GLU A 52 3.10 -13.67 2.39
N PRO A 53 2.31 -13.15 1.45
CA PRO A 53 1.62 -13.99 0.50
C PRO A 53 2.65 -14.74 -0.32
N ASN A 54 2.62 -16.07 -0.26
CA ASN A 54 3.54 -16.93 -1.01
C ASN A 54 3.44 -16.69 -2.52
N TYR A 55 2.31 -16.15 -3.00
CA TYR A 55 2.08 -15.90 -4.41
C TYR A 55 1.22 -14.64 -4.64
N TRP A 56 1.54 -13.86 -5.68
CA TRP A 56 0.78 -12.69 -6.13
C TRP A 56 0.08 -12.94 -7.47
N ARG A 57 -1.25 -12.83 -7.52
CA ARG A 57 -2.04 -12.90 -8.77
C ARG A 57 -2.65 -11.54 -9.11
N ALA A 58 -2.48 -11.11 -10.35
CA ALA A 58 -3.17 -9.93 -10.87
C ALA A 58 -4.48 -10.34 -11.55
N ILE A 59 -5.63 -9.84 -11.06
CA ILE A 59 -6.95 -10.09 -11.66
C ILE A 59 -7.58 -8.77 -12.12
N PRO A 60 -8.39 -8.77 -13.19
CA PRO A 60 -9.16 -7.59 -13.55
C PRO A 60 -10.15 -7.20 -12.45
N TYR A 61 -10.36 -5.90 -12.27
CA TYR A 61 -11.40 -5.41 -11.36
C TYR A 61 -12.78 -5.56 -12.01
N VAL A 62 -13.60 -6.43 -11.42
CA VAL A 62 -15.01 -6.62 -11.77
C VAL A 62 -15.77 -6.55 -10.47
N LYS A 63 -16.62 -5.51 -10.32
CA LYS A 63 -17.35 -5.24 -9.09
C LYS A 63 -18.06 -6.49 -8.56
N ASN A 64 -17.94 -6.74 -7.26
CA ASN A 64 -18.43 -7.89 -6.51
C ASN A 64 -17.74 -9.23 -6.83
N VAL A 65 -17.39 -9.50 -8.08
CA VAL A 65 -16.74 -10.76 -8.50
C VAL A 65 -15.30 -10.79 -8.04
N SER A 66 -14.54 -9.72 -8.31
CA SER A 66 -13.12 -9.64 -7.99
C SER A 66 -12.87 -9.67 -6.47
N GLU A 67 -13.79 -9.14 -5.69
CA GLU A 67 -13.78 -9.11 -4.23
C GLU A 67 -14.11 -10.48 -3.65
N ALA A 68 -15.07 -11.21 -4.23
CA ALA A 68 -15.37 -12.58 -3.85
C ALA A 68 -14.19 -13.52 -4.15
N VAL A 69 -13.58 -13.37 -5.33
CA VAL A 69 -12.37 -14.13 -5.73
C VAL A 69 -11.19 -13.79 -4.83
N SER A 70 -10.99 -12.50 -4.48
CA SER A 70 -9.94 -12.07 -3.56
C SER A 70 -10.08 -12.71 -2.18
N ARG A 71 -11.32 -12.80 -1.66
CA ARG A 71 -11.60 -13.48 -0.38
C ARG A 71 -11.31 -14.98 -0.43
N LEU A 72 -11.66 -15.65 -1.53
CA LEU A 72 -11.35 -17.07 -1.74
C LEU A 72 -9.83 -17.32 -1.84
N LEU A 73 -9.09 -16.41 -2.47
CA LEU A 73 -7.63 -16.54 -2.60
C LEU A 73 -6.88 -16.18 -1.32
N ALA A 74 -7.45 -15.31 -0.48
CA ALA A 74 -6.86 -14.96 0.81
C ALA A 74 -6.77 -16.16 1.77
N SER A 75 -7.73 -17.09 1.75
CA SER A 75 -7.64 -18.34 2.54
C SER A 75 -6.53 -19.28 2.07
N LEU A 76 -6.09 -19.13 0.82
CA LEU A 76 -4.99 -19.88 0.21
C LEU A 76 -3.64 -19.14 0.30
N VAL A 77 -3.56 -18.04 1.06
CA VAL A 77 -2.34 -17.22 1.22
C VAL A 77 -1.84 -16.65 -0.13
N VAL A 78 -2.77 -16.44 -1.07
CA VAL A 78 -2.49 -15.79 -2.36
C VAL A 78 -2.98 -14.35 -2.29
N ALA A 79 -2.06 -13.40 -2.46
CA ALA A 79 -2.44 -12.00 -2.55
C ALA A 79 -2.89 -11.64 -3.96
N VAL A 80 -3.91 -10.79 -4.01
CA VAL A 80 -4.55 -10.36 -5.25
C VAL A 80 -4.26 -8.89 -5.46
N ALA A 81 -3.65 -8.58 -6.61
CA ALA A 81 -3.56 -7.22 -7.12
C ALA A 81 -4.65 -7.01 -8.17
N HIS A 82 -5.33 -5.86 -8.15
CA HIS A 82 -6.27 -5.53 -9.20
C HIS A 82 -5.54 -4.86 -10.36
N ARG A 83 -5.61 -5.50 -11.53
CA ARG A 83 -5.15 -4.90 -12.78
C ARG A 83 -6.33 -4.12 -13.38
N PRO A 84 -6.18 -2.83 -13.70
CA PRO A 84 -7.17 -2.16 -14.51
C PRO A 84 -7.14 -2.79 -15.91
N GLU A 85 -8.21 -3.46 -16.30
CA GLU A 85 -8.39 -3.87 -17.69
C GLU A 85 -8.75 -2.64 -18.49
N ALA A 86 -7.85 -2.27 -19.41
CA ALA A 86 -8.04 -1.33 -20.50
C ALA A 86 -9.01 -0.17 -20.18
N ILE A 87 -8.46 0.97 -19.74
CA ILE A 87 -9.19 2.26 -19.68
C ILE A 87 -10.02 2.42 -20.96
N LEU A 88 -11.25 2.95 -20.89
CA LEU A 88 -12.14 3.23 -22.03
C LEU A 88 -11.37 3.66 -23.29
N ARG A 89 -10.36 4.51 -23.13
CA ARG A 89 -9.41 4.91 -24.17
C ARG A 89 -8.79 3.75 -24.94
N ARG A 90 -8.30 2.66 -24.34
CA ARG A 90 -7.76 1.50 -25.06
C ARG A 90 -8.83 0.65 -25.77
N GLN A 91 -10.06 0.62 -25.27
CA GLN A 91 -11.18 -0.09 -25.92
C GLN A 91 -11.77 0.70 -27.10
N VAL A 92 -11.86 2.03 -26.95
CA VAL A 92 -12.47 2.95 -27.91
C VAL A 92 -11.44 3.49 -28.92
N LEU A 93 -10.22 3.78 -28.48
CA LEU A 93 -9.13 4.25 -29.34
C LEU A 93 -8.42 3.03 -29.93
N ARG A 94 -8.98 2.49 -31.02
CA ARG A 94 -8.20 1.70 -31.97
C ARG A 94 -7.31 2.69 -32.76
N PRO A 95 -6.04 2.36 -33.06
CA PRO A 95 -5.27 3.15 -34.03
C PRO A 95 -6.10 3.28 -35.31
N LYS A 96 -6.30 4.51 -35.79
CA LYS A 96 -7.27 4.82 -36.84
C LYS A 96 -7.04 3.96 -38.09
N ASP A 97 -5.78 3.72 -38.45
CA ASP A 97 -5.40 2.80 -39.52
C ASP A 97 -4.08 2.10 -39.15
N LEU A 98 -4.03 0.77 -39.25
CA LEU A 98 -2.76 0.04 -39.25
C LEU A 98 -2.19 0.18 -40.66
N LEU A 99 -1.13 0.97 -40.82
CA LEU A 99 -0.45 1.08 -42.11
C LEU A 99 0.14 -0.29 -42.51
N PRO A 100 0.06 -0.67 -43.80
CA PRO A 100 0.73 -1.87 -44.29
C PRO A 100 2.23 -1.79 -43.97
N ARG A 101 2.86 -2.94 -43.65
CA ARG A 101 4.29 -2.99 -43.30
C ARG A 101 5.21 -2.33 -44.34
N GLN A 102 4.78 -2.26 -45.61
CA GLN A 102 5.54 -1.65 -46.69
C GLN A 102 5.66 -0.12 -46.60
N GLU A 103 4.76 0.56 -45.86
CA GLU A 103 4.73 2.02 -45.74
C GLU A 103 5.34 2.55 -44.42
N ILE A 104 5.78 1.64 -43.54
CA ILE A 104 6.38 1.99 -42.25
C ILE A 104 7.87 2.30 -42.47
N SER A 105 8.23 3.58 -42.57
CA SER A 105 9.63 4.03 -42.61
C SER A 105 10.25 4.03 -41.19
N GLY A 106 11.52 3.61 -41.07
CA GLY A 106 12.26 3.57 -39.80
C GLY A 106 12.26 2.23 -39.05
N VAL A 107 11.87 1.12 -39.69
CA VAL A 107 11.96 -0.23 -39.10
C VAL A 107 13.43 -0.68 -39.06
N VAL A 108 14.02 -0.72 -37.86
CA VAL A 108 15.35 -1.30 -37.64
C VAL A 108 15.19 -2.82 -37.51
N TYR A 109 15.53 -3.55 -38.56
CA TYR A 109 15.61 -5.02 -38.49
C TYR A 109 16.88 -5.41 -37.72
N ARG A 110 16.73 -6.23 -36.70
CA ARG A 110 17.85 -6.89 -36.04
C ARG A 110 18.22 -8.12 -36.86
N ILE A 111 19.46 -8.17 -37.36
CA ILE A 111 20.07 -9.35 -37.97
C ILE A 111 20.30 -10.41 -36.89
#